data_AF-A0A3M1Z938-F1
#
_entry.id   AF-A0A3M1Z938-F1
#
_cell.length_a   1.000
_cell.length_b   1.000
_cell.length_c   1.000
_cell.angle_alpha   90.00
_cell.angle_beta   90.00
_cell.angle_gamma   90.00
#
_symmetry.space_group_name_H-M   'P 1'
#
loop_
_entity.id
_entity.type
_entity.pdbx_description
1 polymer ?
#
loop_
_entity_poly.entity_id
_entity_poly.type
_entity_poly.pdbx_seq_one_letter_code
_entity_poly.pdbx_strand_id
1 'polypeptide(L)' 'MPTAVVFDLDGTLVDSLRDIARAANAVLGRFGFPPHPEGAYRRFVGDGMEMLV' A
#
# COMPACT_ATOMS: atom_id res chain seq x y z
N MET A 1 -29.06 14.86 -10.19
CA MET A 1 -27.98 13.97 -10.71
C MET A 1 -26.67 14.46 -10.11
N PRO A 2 -25.80 13.58 -9.58
CA PRO A 2 -24.47 14.01 -9.17
C PRO A 2 -23.71 14.60 -10.36
N THR A 3 -23.02 15.72 -10.15
CA THR A 3 -22.32 16.48 -11.20
C THR A 3 -20.85 16.10 -11.33
N ALA A 4 -20.32 15.32 -10.40
CA ALA A 4 -18.96 14.77 -10.44
C ALA A 4 -18.89 13.45 -9.65
N VAL A 5 -17.85 12.67 -9.93
CA VAL A 5 -17.48 11.45 -9.20
C VAL A 5 -15.98 11.51 -8.93
N VAL A 6 -15.58 11.19 -7.70
CA VAL A 6 -14.19 11.08 -7.28
C VAL A 6 -13.89 9.61 -7.02
N PHE A 7 -12.74 9.15 -7.53
CA PHE A 7 -12.26 7.80 -7.31
C PHE A 7 -10.95 7.88 -6.55
N ASP A 8 -10.81 6.98 -5.58
CA ASP A 8 -9.52 6.66 -5.01
C ASP A 8 -8.65 5.93 -6.06
N LEU A 9 -7.33 5.92 -5.88
CA LEU A 9 -6.40 5.32 -6.83
C LEU A 9 -6.08 3.88 -6.44
N ASP A 10 -5.43 3.71 -5.29
CA ASP A 10 -4.87 2.44 -4.83
C ASP A 10 -5.98 1.49 -4.39
N GLY A 11 -6.04 0.30 -4.98
CA GLY A 11 -7.10 -0.68 -4.72
C GLY A 11 -8.47 -0.32 -5.30
N THR A 12 -8.62 0.85 -5.92
CA THR A 12 -9.85 1.26 -6.63
C THR A 12 -9.63 1.29 -8.14
N LEU A 13 -8.74 2.15 -8.63
CA LEU A 13 -8.40 2.22 -10.06
C LEU A 13 -7.19 1.38 -10.43
N VAL A 14 -6.30 1.11 -9.47
CA VAL A 14 -5.03 0.39 -9.68
C VAL A 14 -4.83 -0.68 -8.61
N ASP A 15 -4.55 -1.92 -9.02
CA ASP A 15 -4.08 -2.99 -8.12
C ASP A 15 -2.59 -2.81 -7.81
N SER A 16 -2.28 -1.87 -6.91
CA SER A 16 -0.92 -1.44 -6.57
C SER A 16 -0.32 -2.21 -5.38
N LEU A 17 -1.06 -3.12 -4.76
CA LEU A 17 -0.67 -3.80 -3.51
C LEU A 17 0.70 -4.47 -3.61
N ARG A 18 0.93 -5.21 -4.70
CA ARG A 18 2.17 -5.96 -4.93
C ARG A 18 3.38 -5.04 -5.04
N ASP A 19 3.23 -3.91 -5.72
CA ASP A 19 4.31 -2.96 -5.93
C ASP A 19 4.63 -2.21 -4.63
N ILE A 20 3.60 -1.84 -3.86
CA ILE A 20 3.77 -1.25 -2.53
C ILE A 20 4.50 -2.23 -1.60
N ALA A 21 4.08 -3.49 -1.55
CA ALA A 21 4.72 -4.52 -0.72
C ALA A 21 6.19 -4.74 -1.11
N ARG A 22 6.51 -4.72 -2.41
CA ARG A 22 7.89 -4.82 -2.90
C ARG A 22 8.74 -3.63 -2.48
N ALA A 23 8.23 -2.41 -2.66
CA ALA A 23 8.93 -1.19 -2.28
C ALA A 23 9.20 -1.15 -0.77
N ALA A 24 8.19 -1.44 0.06
CA ALA A 24 8.32 -1.45 1.51
C ALA A 24 9.33 -2.51 1.99
N ASN A 25 9.22 -3.75 1.48
CA ASN A 25 10.16 -4.82 1.84
C ASN A 25 11.60 -4.53 1.38
N ALA A 26 11.79 -3.83 0.26
CA ALA A 26 13.12 -3.41 -0.17
C ALA A 26 13.76 -2.42 0.82
N VAL A 27 12.97 -1.49 1.35
CA VAL A 27 13.44 -0.54 2.37
C VAL A 27 13.72 -1.25 3.70
N LEU A 28 12.81 -2.11 4.18
CA LEU A 28 13.00 -2.90 5.40
C LEU A 28 14.30 -3.70 5.34
N GLY A 29 14.51 -4.44 4.23
CA GLY A 29 15.73 -5.21 4.02
C GLY A 29 17.00 -4.36 4.00
N ARG A 30 16.95 -3.16 3.41
CA ARG A 30 18.09 -2.22 3.38
C ARG A 30 18.53 -1.78 4.77
N PHE A 31 17.60 -1.68 5.73
CA PHE A 31 17.90 -1.27 7.10
C PHE A 31 17.96 -2.44 8.10
N GLY A 32 17.91 -3.69 7.62
CA GLY A 32 18.05 -4.88 8.45
C GLY A 32 16.79 -5.30 9.22
N PHE A 33 15.62 -4.77 8.83
CA PHE A 33 14.33 -5.14 9.41
C PHE A 33 13.73 -6.36 8.69
N PRO A 34 12.90 -7.16 9.38
CA PRO A 34 12.23 -8.30 8.77
C PRO A 34 11.20 -7.83 7.74
N PRO A 35 11.04 -8.53 6.60
CA PRO A 35 10.00 -8.24 5.63
C PRO A 35 8.63 -8.72 6.12
N HIS A 36 7.56 -8.15 5.56
CA HIS A 36 6.20 -8.64 5.76
C HIS A 36 5.70 -9.42 4.54
N PRO A 37 4.82 -10.43 4.73
CA PRO A 37 4.16 -11.08 3.61
C PRO A 37 3.25 -10.09 2.88
N GLU A 38 3.14 -10.20 1.55
CA GLU A 38 2.35 -9.29 0.71
C GLU A 38 0.92 -9.08 1.20
N GLY A 39 0.27 -10.14 1.68
CA GLY A 39 -1.09 -10.07 2.22
C GLY A 39 -1.25 -9.22 3.49
N ALA A 40 -0.17 -8.95 4.23
CA ALA A 40 -0.22 -8.05 5.39
C ALA A 40 -0.44 -6.59 4.97
N TYR A 41 0.12 -6.19 3.82
CA TYR A 41 0.03 -4.82 3.32
C TYR A 41 -1.39 -4.38 2.97
N ARG A 42 -2.34 -5.31 2.77
CA ARG A 42 -3.77 -4.97 2.62
C ARG A 42 -4.34 -4.23 3.81
N ARG A 43 -3.75 -4.40 5.00
CA ARG A 43 -4.15 -3.71 6.23
C ARG A 43 -3.26 -2.51 6.57
N PHE A 44 -2.19 -2.31 5.81
CA PHE A 44 -1.23 -1.21 6.01
C PHE A 44 -1.47 -0.07 5.03
N VAL A 45 -2.07 -0.38 3.88
CA VAL A 45 -2.40 0.56 2.80
C VAL A 45 -3.83 1.07 3.00
N GLY A 46 -4.05 2.38 2.80
CA GLY A 46 -5.36 3.04 2.86
C GLY A 46 -5.50 4.05 4.00
N ASP A 47 -4.78 3.87 5.11
CA ASP A 47 -4.83 4.75 6.29
C ASP A 47 -3.69 5.79 6.32
N GLY A 48 -2.99 5.96 5.19
CA GLY A 48 -1.85 6.89 5.07
C GLY A 48 -0.54 6.35 5.65
N MET A 49 0.49 7.20 5.68
CA MET A 49 1.88 6.81 6.01
C MET A 49 2.06 6.27 7.43
N GLU A 50 1.19 6.65 8.38
CA GLU A 50 1.32 6.26 9.79
C GLU A 50 1.09 4.76 10.01
N MET A 51 0.39 4.08 9.09
CA MET A 51 0.03 2.67 9.21
C MET A 51 0.83 1.76 8.26
N LEU A 52 1.82 2.31 7.55
CA LEU A 52 2.44 1.62 6.40
C LEU A 52 3.44 0.50 6.76
N VAL A 53 3.86 0.38 8.03
CA VAL A 53 4.83 -0.62 8.55
C VAL A 53 4.58 -0.99 10.00
#